data_AF-A0A142X0Z6-F1
#
_entry.id   AF-A0A142X0Z6-F1
#
_cell.length_a   1.000
_cell.length_b   1.000
_cell.length_c   1.000
_cell.angle_alpha   90.00
_cell.angle_beta   90.00
_cell.angle_gamma   90.00
#
_symmetry.space_group_name_H-M   'P 1'
#
loop_
_entity.id
_entity.type
_entity.pdbx_description
1 polymer ?
#
loop_
_entity_poly.entity_id
_entity_poly.type
_entity_poly.pdbx_seq_one_letter_code
_entity_poly.pdbx_strand_id
1 'polypeptide(L)'
;MPARGFVFWALFPSFLIFALALPLLGGLKTVTAVVVLAATELLSVFVLLGLWNGERFGWAWRGVAWIVFAGCAAYLVHGVVGGLPLIDRRSQPSLLNAILAFIAFGMPALRFALFGDLAPGGNDPEDSGEEFGSEEEDDDDEEE
;
A
#
# COMPACT_ATOMS: atom_id res chain seq x y z
N MET A 1 13.89 1.68 -19.79
CA MET A 1 13.49 2.00 -18.40
C MET A 1 12.62 3.27 -18.37
N PRO A 2 11.27 3.19 -18.25
CA PRO A 2 10.54 4.31 -17.62
C PRO A 2 9.17 3.99 -16.98
N ALA A 3 8.71 2.74 -16.88
CA ALA A 3 7.32 2.44 -16.49
C ALA A 3 6.93 3.00 -15.11
N ARG A 4 7.88 3.06 -14.17
CA ARG A 4 7.68 3.63 -12.83
C ARG A 4 7.39 5.14 -12.88
N GLY A 5 8.01 5.87 -13.79
CA GLY A 5 7.76 7.31 -13.98
C GLY A 5 6.35 7.59 -14.50
N PHE A 6 5.87 6.81 -15.47
CA PHE A 6 4.53 7.00 -16.03
C PHE A 6 3.42 6.79 -14.99
N VAL A 7 3.51 5.74 -14.19
CA VAL A 7 2.52 5.44 -13.13
C VAL A 7 2.49 6.57 -12.08
N PHE A 8 3.66 7.07 -11.67
CA PHE A 8 3.74 8.21 -10.75
C PHE A 8 3.05 9.45 -11.35
N TRP A 9 3.40 9.82 -12.58
CA TRP A 9 2.86 11.02 -13.23
C TRP A 9 1.35 10.93 -13.49
N ALA A 10 0.81 9.73 -13.74
CA ALA A 10 -0.63 9.52 -13.89
C ALA A 10 -1.39 9.60 -12.55
N LEU A 11 -0.83 9.02 -11.49
CA LEU A 11 -1.47 8.97 -10.16
C LEU A 11 -1.32 10.26 -9.37
N PHE A 12 -0.21 10.99 -9.52
CA PHE A 12 0.09 12.22 -8.80
C PHE A 12 -1.03 13.26 -8.84
N PRO A 13 -1.54 13.70 -10.02
CA PRO A 13 -2.61 14.69 -10.07
C PRO A 13 -3.90 14.16 -9.42
N SER A 14 -4.18 12.86 -9.55
CA SER A 14 -5.37 12.26 -8.95
C SER A 14 -5.29 12.26 -7.43
N PHE A 15 -4.15 11.90 -6.85
CA PHE A 15 -3.93 11.96 -5.40
C PHE A 15 -3.91 13.39 -4.87
N LEU A 16 -3.35 14.33 -5.62
CA LEU A 16 -3.31 15.74 -5.24
C LEU A 16 -4.71 16.35 -5.22
N ILE A 17 -5.52 16.10 -6.26
CA ILE A 17 -6.92 16.52 -6.31
C ILE A 17 -7.69 15.87 -5.16
N PHE A 18 -7.49 14.58 -4.91
CA PHE A 18 -8.16 13.86 -3.82
C PHE A 18 -7.82 14.45 -2.44
N ALA A 19 -6.54 14.72 -2.18
CA ALA A 19 -6.08 15.34 -0.94
C ALA A 19 -6.62 16.75 -0.74
N LEU A 20 -6.82 17.53 -1.81
CA LEU A 20 -7.42 18.87 -1.74
C LEU A 20 -8.95 18.86 -1.65
N ALA A 21 -9.60 17.96 -2.39
CA ALA A 21 -11.05 17.91 -2.49
C ALA A 21 -11.68 17.36 -1.21
N LEU A 22 -11.10 16.31 -0.62
CA LEU A 22 -11.65 15.68 0.58
C LEU A 22 -11.93 16.64 1.76
N PRO A 23 -11.02 17.54 2.18
CA PRO A 23 -11.28 18.50 3.25
C PRO A 23 -12.34 19.54 2.86
N LEU A 24 -12.45 19.89 1.57
CA LEU A 24 -13.44 20.84 1.06
C LEU A 24 -14.85 20.24 1.01
N LEU A 25 -15.00 18.96 0.71
CA LEU A 25 -16.29 18.26 0.72
C LEU A 25 -16.75 17.88 2.13
N GLY A 26 -15.82 17.76 3.07
CA GLY A 26 -16.09 17.41 4.46
C GLY A 26 -16.74 18.56 5.22
N GLY A 27 -18.06 18.52 5.38
CA GLY A 27 -18.76 19.24 6.45
C GLY A 27 -18.43 18.61 7.82
N LEU A 28 -17.15 18.65 8.22
CA LEU A 28 -16.60 17.92 9.36
C LEU A 28 -17.16 18.44 10.69
N LYS A 29 -18.23 17.81 11.17
CA LYS A 29 -18.83 18.13 12.47
C LYS A 29 -18.37 17.20 13.59
N THR A 30 -17.71 16.09 13.25
CA THR A 30 -17.33 15.05 14.20
C THR A 30 -15.82 14.84 14.22
N VAL A 31 -15.25 14.64 15.41
CA VAL A 31 -13.81 14.37 15.59
C VAL A 31 -13.39 13.13 14.81
N THR A 32 -14.24 12.09 14.79
CA THR A 32 -13.99 10.87 14.01
C THR A 32 -13.82 11.16 12.53
N ALA A 33 -14.65 12.03 11.94
CA ALA A 33 -14.52 12.39 10.53
C ALA A 33 -13.19 13.12 10.26
N VAL A 34 -12.77 14.02 11.15
CA VAL A 34 -11.48 14.72 11.04
C VAL A 34 -10.31 13.74 11.12
N VAL A 35 -10.36 12.79 12.05
CA VAL A 35 -9.28 11.79 12.20
C VAL A 35 -9.20 10.87 10.98
N VAL A 36 -10.34 10.39 10.47
CA VAL A 36 -10.38 9.55 9.27
C VAL A 36 -9.87 10.30 8.04
N LEU A 37 -10.25 11.57 7.90
CA LEU A 37 -9.77 12.43 6.84
C LEU A 37 -8.25 12.59 6.90
N ALA A 38 -7.72 12.99 8.05
CA ALA A 38 -6.28 13.18 8.26
C ALA A 38 -5.50 11.88 8.01
N ALA A 39 -6.01 10.73 8.46
CA ALA A 39 -5.39 9.43 8.19
C ALA A 39 -5.39 9.09 6.69
N THR A 40 -6.45 9.45 5.97
CA THR A 40 -6.58 9.22 4.52
C THR A 40 -5.63 10.11 3.72
N GLU A 41 -5.48 11.38 4.09
CA GLU A 41 -4.50 12.30 3.49
C GLU A 41 -3.07 11.82 3.79
N LEU A 42 -2.79 11.40 5.01
CA LEU A 42 -1.46 10.94 5.39
C LEU A 42 -1.10 9.62 4.67
N LEU A 43 -2.08 8.74 4.45
CA LEU A 43 -1.94 7.55 3.62
C LEU A 43 -1.61 7.91 2.16
N SER A 44 -2.31 8.87 1.56
CA SER A 44 -2.04 9.28 0.18
C SER A 44 -0.64 9.87 0.03
N VAL A 45 -0.18 10.69 0.99
CA VAL A 45 1.18 11.24 1.01
C VAL A 45 2.23 10.12 1.11
N PHE A 46 2.05 9.14 1.98
CA PHE A 46 3.00 8.03 2.09
C PHE A 46 3.04 7.14 0.85
N VAL A 47 1.89 6.85 0.24
CA VAL A 47 1.84 6.12 -1.03
C VAL A 47 2.57 6.89 -2.11
N LEU A 48 2.35 8.21 -2.19
CA LEU A 48 3.03 9.08 -3.15
C LEU A 48 4.55 9.09 -2.95
N LEU A 49 5.00 9.19 -1.70
CA LEU A 49 6.42 9.19 -1.34
C LEU A 49 7.09 7.84 -1.65
N GLY A 50 6.39 6.74 -1.39
CA GLY A 50 6.83 5.39 -1.72
C GLY A 50 6.89 5.12 -3.22
N LEU A 51 5.98 5.71 -4.01
CA LEU A 51 5.99 5.63 -5.47
C LEU A 51 7.08 6.48 -6.11
N TRP A 52 7.42 7.63 -5.52
CA TRP A 52 8.45 8.53 -6.05
C TRP A 52 9.85 7.90 -5.99
N ASN A 53 10.23 7.34 -4.84
CA ASN A 53 11.51 6.66 -4.69
C ASN A 53 11.44 5.59 -3.59
N GLY A 54 11.07 4.37 -3.98
CA GLY A 54 10.89 3.24 -3.06
C GLY A 54 12.17 2.83 -2.31
N GLU A 55 13.34 2.97 -2.93
CA GLU A 55 14.63 2.62 -2.32
C GLU A 55 14.98 3.56 -1.18
N ARG A 56 14.79 4.86 -1.39
CA ARG A 56 15.08 5.88 -0.37
C ARG A 56 13.99 5.97 0.71
N PHE A 57 12.74 5.73 0.34
CA PHE A 57 11.58 5.91 1.22
C PHE A 57 10.87 4.59 1.54
N GLY A 58 11.61 3.48 1.68
CA GLY A 58 11.04 2.18 2.08
C GLY A 58 10.25 2.25 3.40
N TRP A 59 10.61 3.16 4.30
CA TRP A 59 9.88 3.42 5.54
C TRP A 59 8.47 3.99 5.33
N ALA A 60 8.20 4.66 4.20
CA ALA A 60 6.88 5.20 3.89
C ALA A 60 5.85 4.09 3.73
N TRP A 61 6.23 2.96 3.12
CA TRP A 61 5.38 1.77 3.01
C TRP A 61 5.05 1.16 4.37
N ARG A 62 5.98 1.23 5.34
CA ARG A 62 5.70 0.84 6.73
C ARG A 62 4.69 1.77 7.38
N GLY A 63 4.75 3.07 7.07
CA GLY A 63 3.74 4.05 7.47
C GLY A 63 2.35 3.72 6.93
N VAL A 64 2.23 3.40 5.63
CA VAL A 64 0.97 2.94 5.01
C VAL A 64 0.43 1.73 5.76
N ALA A 65 1.29 0.74 6.04
CA ALA A 65 0.90 -0.48 6.73
C ALA A 65 0.39 -0.21 8.16
N TRP A 66 1.03 0.70 8.90
CA TRP A 66 0.55 1.13 10.21
C TRP A 66 -0.85 1.77 10.15
N ILE A 67 -1.11 2.60 9.15
CA ILE A 67 -2.42 3.26 8.98
C ILE A 67 -3.49 2.22 8.65
N VAL A 68 -3.21 1.29 7.73
CA VAL A 68 -4.15 0.22 7.36
C VAL A 68 -4.45 -0.67 8.57
N PHE A 69 -3.42 -1.06 9.32
CA PHE A 69 -3.58 -1.82 10.56
C PHE A 69 -4.44 -1.07 11.58
N ALA A 70 -4.11 0.20 11.85
CA ALA A 70 -4.86 1.03 12.80
C ALA A 70 -6.32 1.20 12.39
N GLY A 71 -6.61 1.37 11.10
CA GLY A 71 -7.97 1.42 10.58
C GLY A 71 -8.76 0.13 10.81
N CYS A 72 -8.15 -1.03 10.53
CA CYS A 72 -8.75 -2.33 10.79
C CYS A 72 -8.97 -2.58 12.30
N ALA A 73 -7.98 -2.22 13.12
CA ALA A 73 -8.05 -2.35 14.58
C ALA A 73 -9.17 -1.46 15.15
N ALA A 74 -9.27 -0.21 14.70
CA ALA A 74 -10.33 0.71 15.09
C ALA A 74 -11.72 0.20 14.69
N TYR A 75 -11.86 -0.37 13.49
CA TYR A 75 -13.12 -0.97 13.03
C TYR A 75 -13.52 -2.17 13.89
N LEU A 76 -12.55 -3.03 14.26
CA LEU A 76 -12.78 -4.15 15.17
C LEU A 76 -13.19 -3.68 16.57
N VAL A 77 -12.45 -2.73 17.15
CA VAL A 77 -12.79 -2.16 18.47
C VAL A 77 -14.16 -1.51 18.46
N HIS A 78 -14.50 -0.75 17.40
CA HIS A 78 -15.83 -0.18 17.23
C HIS A 78 -16.90 -1.27 17.18
N GLY A 79 -16.65 -2.39 16.50
CA GLY A 79 -17.57 -3.52 16.47
C GLY A 79 -17.78 -4.18 17.82
N VAL A 80 -16.72 -4.37 18.60
CA VAL A 80 -16.77 -4.97 19.94
C VAL A 80 -17.48 -4.04 20.93
N VAL A 81 -17.09 -2.77 20.97
CA VAL A 81 -17.65 -1.78 21.90
C VAL A 81 -19.09 -1.42 21.53
N GLY A 82 -19.39 -1.34 20.23
CA GLY A 82 -20.74 -1.06 19.72
C GLY A 82 -21.69 -2.25 19.81
N GLY A 83 -21.22 -3.43 20.25
CA GLY A 83 -22.05 -4.63 20.37
C GLY A 83 -22.62 -5.11 19.03
N LEU A 84 -21.84 -5.01 17.96
CA LEU A 84 -22.29 -5.48 16.64
C LEU A 84 -22.65 -6.98 16.69
N PRO A 85 -23.73 -7.40 16.01
CA PRO A 85 -24.08 -8.81 15.94
C PRO A 85 -22.97 -9.63 15.26
N LEU A 86 -22.76 -10.85 15.75
CA LEU A 86 -21.74 -11.77 15.21
C LEU A 86 -22.04 -12.14 13.76
N ILE A 87 -23.28 -12.54 13.47
CA ILE A 87 -23.73 -12.98 12.16
C ILE A 87 -24.99 -12.19 11.86
N ASP A 88 -24.94 -11.33 10.83
CA ASP A 88 -26.11 -10.60 10.37
C ASP A 88 -26.11 -10.48 8.84
N ARG A 89 -27.21 -9.96 8.29
CA ARG A 89 -27.49 -9.85 6.85
C ARG A 89 -26.30 -9.26 6.08
N ARG A 90 -26.03 -9.81 4.88
CA ARG A 90 -24.90 -9.47 3.98
C ARG A 90 -24.59 -7.97 3.78
N SER A 91 -25.55 -7.08 3.98
CA SER A 91 -25.40 -5.63 3.75
C SER A 91 -25.18 -4.81 5.03
N GLN A 92 -25.19 -5.41 6.21
CA GLN A 92 -25.02 -4.69 7.47
C GLN A 92 -23.62 -4.91 8.07
N PRO A 93 -23.07 -3.90 8.76
CA PRO A 93 -21.82 -4.06 9.49
C PRO A 93 -21.99 -5.14 10.55
N SER A 94 -21.18 -6.19 10.47
CA SER A 94 -21.17 -7.30 11.43
C SER A 94 -19.81 -7.41 12.10
N LEU A 95 -19.80 -7.94 13.33
CA LEU A 95 -18.55 -8.16 14.07
C LEU A 95 -17.64 -9.15 13.33
N LEU A 96 -18.21 -10.17 12.69
CA LEU A 96 -17.45 -11.13 11.89
C LEU A 96 -16.74 -10.47 10.71
N ASN A 97 -17.39 -9.52 10.03
CA ASN A 97 -16.74 -8.77 8.94
C ASN A 97 -15.56 -7.94 9.47
N ALA A 98 -15.69 -7.36 10.67
CA ALA A 98 -14.59 -6.62 11.30
C ALA A 98 -13.41 -7.53 11.68
N ILE A 99 -13.69 -8.71 12.24
CA ILE A 99 -12.67 -9.73 12.54
C ILE A 99 -11.99 -10.19 11.25
N LEU A 100 -12.76 -10.45 10.20
CA LEU A 100 -12.23 -10.94 8.93
C LEU A 100 -11.38 -9.88 8.22
N ALA A 101 -11.81 -8.62 8.22
CA ALA A 101 -11.02 -7.50 7.72
C ALA A 101 -9.70 -7.35 8.51
N PHE A 102 -9.76 -7.48 9.84
CA PHE A 102 -8.58 -7.41 10.69
C PHE A 102 -7.59 -8.56 10.42
N ILE A 103 -8.08 -9.78 10.24
CA ILE A 103 -7.21 -10.93 9.94
C ILE A 103 -6.66 -10.84 8.52
N ALA A 104 -7.50 -10.50 7.53
CA ALA A 104 -7.11 -10.49 6.12
C ALA A 104 -6.21 -9.32 5.74
N PHE A 105 -6.43 -8.13 6.32
CA PHE A 105 -5.66 -6.92 5.99
C PHE A 105 -4.81 -6.44 7.15
N GLY A 106 -5.35 -6.47 8.38
CA GLY A 106 -4.66 -5.97 9.57
C GLY A 106 -3.43 -6.79 9.92
N MET A 107 -3.53 -8.11 10.05
CA MET A 107 -2.38 -8.95 10.44
C MET A 107 -1.22 -8.92 9.43
N PRO A 108 -1.45 -9.03 8.10
CA PRO A 108 -0.38 -8.88 7.13
C PRO A 108 0.25 -7.48 7.17
N ALA A 109 -0.56 -6.43 7.32
CA ALA A 109 -0.06 -5.06 7.43
C ALA A 109 0.79 -4.88 8.71
N LEU A 110 0.36 -5.42 9.85
CA LEU A 110 1.13 -5.38 11.10
C LEU A 110 2.46 -6.10 10.96
N ARG A 111 2.44 -7.32 10.39
CA ARG A 111 3.65 -8.09 10.13
C ARG A 111 4.62 -7.28 9.27
N PHE A 112 4.14 -6.70 8.17
CA PHE A 112 4.99 -5.87 7.32
C PHE A 112 5.49 -4.60 8.01
N ALA A 113 4.65 -3.93 8.79
CA ALA A 113 5.03 -2.74 9.53
C ALA A 113 6.17 -3.02 10.54
N LEU A 114 6.13 -4.17 11.20
CA LEU A 114 7.13 -4.59 12.20
C LEU A 114 8.42 -5.14 11.58
N PHE A 115 8.30 -6.04 10.60
CA PHE A 115 9.47 -6.72 10.04
C PHE A 115 10.05 -6.02 8.81
N GLY A 116 9.31 -5.12 8.18
CA GLY A 116 9.76 -4.35 7.02
C GLY A 116 9.94 -5.15 5.74
N ASP A 117 9.63 -6.45 5.76
CA ASP A 117 9.95 -7.39 4.69
C ASP A 117 8.68 -7.98 4.09
N LEU A 118 8.45 -7.72 2.80
CA LEU A 118 7.35 -8.29 2.01
C LEU A 118 7.81 -9.43 1.10
N ALA A 119 9.12 -9.74 1.06
CA ALA A 119 9.65 -10.73 0.14
C ALA A 119 10.47 -11.80 0.88
N PRO A 120 9.99 -13.06 0.93
CA PRO A 120 10.80 -14.23 1.29
C PRO A 120 11.89 -14.57 0.25
N GLY A 121 12.42 -13.59 -0.49
CA GLY A 121 13.36 -13.79 -1.58
C GLY A 121 13.93 -12.47 -2.10
N GLY A 122 15.17 -12.20 -1.71
CA GLY A 122 16.17 -11.44 -2.47
C GLY A 122 15.76 -10.10 -3.06
N ASN A 123 15.85 -9.04 -2.26
CA ASN A 123 16.23 -7.74 -2.81
C ASN A 123 17.76 -7.67 -2.87
N ASP A 124 18.39 -8.51 -3.68
CA ASP A 124 19.73 -8.22 -4.18
C ASP A 124 19.52 -7.42 -5.48
N PRO A 125 19.65 -6.08 -5.45
CA PRO A 125 19.52 -5.25 -6.65
C PRO A 125 20.63 -5.50 -7.69
N GLU A 126 21.52 -6.45 -7.46
CA GLU A 126 22.62 -6.81 -8.35
C GLU A 126 22.30 -7.94 -9.35
N ASP A 127 21.22 -8.71 -9.18
CA ASP A 127 20.90 -9.86 -10.06
C ASP A 127 19.87 -9.51 -11.16
N SER A 128 20.14 -8.44 -11.91
CA SER A 128 19.47 -8.21 -13.20
C SER A 128 20.43 -7.71 -14.29
N GLY A 129 21.73 -7.72 -14.00
CA GLY A 129 22.77 -7.54 -14.99
C GLY A 129 23.17 -8.89 -15.58
N GLU A 130 23.04 -8.98 -16.90
CA GLU A 130 23.95 -9.79 -17.73
C GLU A 130 23.76 -11.31 -17.71
N GLU A 131 22.77 -11.79 -18.48
CA GLU A 131 22.99 -12.97 -19.33
C GLU A 131 22.03 -12.94 -20.54
N PHE A 132 22.00 -11.82 -21.27
CA PHE A 132 21.67 -11.92 -22.69
C PHE A 132 22.95 -12.37 -23.36
N GLY A 133 23.07 -13.70 -23.48
CA GLY A 133 24.16 -14.36 -24.17
C GLY A 133 24.47 -13.63 -25.46
N SER A 134 25.71 -13.19 -25.58
CA SER A 134 26.36 -13.00 -26.86
C SER A 134 26.11 -14.26 -27.67
N GLU A 135 25.22 -14.17 -28.66
CA GLU A 135 25.26 -15.05 -29.82
C GLU A 135 26.69 -14.89 -30.35
N GLU A 136 27.53 -15.89 -30.10
CA GLU A 136 28.84 -16.03 -30.69
C GLU A 136 28.63 -15.97 -32.21
N GLU A 137 29.13 -14.89 -32.82
CA GLU A 137 29.36 -14.83 -34.26
C GLU A 137 30.39 -15.90 -34.57
N ASP A 138 29.92 -17.08 -35.00
CA ASP A 138 30.73 -18.09 -35.68
C ASP A 138 31.17 -17.50 -37.04
N ASP A 139 32.25 -16.74 -37.02
CA ASP A 139 33.11 -16.45 -38.17
C ASP A 139 33.84 -17.73 -38.58
N ASP A 140 33.15 -18.62 -39.29
CA ASP A 140 33.77 -19.70 -40.07
C ASP A 140 34.24 -19.14 -41.43
N ASP A 141 35.34 -18.39 -41.38
CA ASP A 141 36.24 -18.21 -42.52
C ASP A 141 37.35 -19.29 -42.48
N GLU A 142 37.76 -19.75 -43.67
CA GLU A 142 38.85 -20.70 -43.98
C GLU A 142 38.41 -22.19 -43.95
N GLU A 143 38.45 -22.96 -45.04
CA GLU A 143 39.63 -23.28 -45.85
C GLU A 143 39.28 -23.75 -47.29
N GLU A 144 40.13 -23.31 -48.24
CA GLU A 144 40.46 -23.83 -49.59
C GLU A 144 39.55 -23.62 -50.82
#